data_AF-A0A3C0DTG3-F1
#
_entry.id   AF-A0A3C0DTG3-F1
#
_cell.length_a   1.000
_cell.length_b   1.000
_cell.length_c   1.000
_cell.angle_alpha   90.00
_cell.angle_beta   90.00
_cell.angle_gamma   90.00
#
_symmetry.space_group_name_H-M   'P 1'
#
loop_
_entity.id
_entity.type
_entity.pdbx_description
1 polymer ?
#
loop_
_entity_poly.entity_id
_entity_poly.type
_entity_poly.pdbx_seq_one_letter_code
_entity_poly.pdbx_strand_id
1 'polypeptide(L)'
;MTIVLVAIAALVGVVLLVGLWVMGVYNGLIRKRNAKDNNYSQIGIQLTRKYELIPNLVKLAKGYMKHERATLEEVIRARNMAANANAAVSANPSDPDAMKQMLAAEGTLGGVMGRLFALSEAYPDLKANQNMMQLTE
;
A
#
# COMPACT_ATOMS: atom_id res chain seq x y z
N MET A 1 -28.78 -54.68 -19.68
CA MET A 1 -27.68 -54.03 -20.45
C MET A 1 -27.91 -52.52 -20.62
N THR A 2 -29.09 -52.09 -21.10
CA THR A 2 -29.44 -50.67 -21.26
C THR A 2 -29.41 -49.86 -19.95
N ILE A 3 -30.00 -50.36 -18.86
CA ILE A 3 -30.01 -49.68 -17.55
C ILE A 3 -28.58 -49.46 -17.02
N VAL A 4 -27.70 -50.46 -17.19
CA VAL A 4 -26.29 -50.38 -16.75
C VAL A 4 -25.54 -49.31 -17.55
N LEU A 5 -25.76 -49.24 -18.87
CA LEU A 5 -25.16 -48.20 -19.73
C LEU A 5 -25.65 -46.81 -19.35
N VAL A 6 -26.94 -46.65 -19.04
CA VAL A 6 -27.52 -45.37 -18.59
C VAL A 6 -26.94 -44.94 -17.24
N ALA A 7 -26.79 -45.88 -16.28
CA ALA A 7 -26.18 -45.60 -14.98
C ALA A 7 -24.71 -45.16 -15.10
N ILE A 8 -23.93 -45.82 -15.96
CA ILE A 8 -22.54 -45.45 -16.25
C ILE A 8 -22.48 -44.06 -16.89
N ALA A 9 -23.33 -43.78 -17.88
CA ALA A 9 -23.38 -42.48 -18.54
C ALA A 9 -23.75 -41.34 -17.56
N ALA A 10 -24.71 -41.58 -16.67
CA ALA A 10 -25.08 -40.63 -15.62
C ALA A 10 -23.92 -40.37 -14.64
N LEU A 11 -23.21 -41.43 -14.21
CA LEU A 11 -22.04 -41.30 -13.34
C LEU A 11 -20.94 -40.47 -14.01
N VAL A 12 -20.63 -40.76 -15.27
CA VAL A 12 -19.65 -40.01 -16.06
C VAL A 12 -20.07 -38.54 -16.19
N GLY A 13 -21.34 -38.27 -16.45
CA GLY A 13 -21.89 -36.92 -16.50
C GLY A 13 -21.69 -36.15 -15.18
N VAL A 14 -21.98 -36.79 -14.04
CA VAL A 14 -21.76 -36.20 -12.71
C VAL A 14 -20.28 -35.93 -12.47
N VAL A 15 -19.39 -36.87 -12.79
CA VAL A 15 -17.93 -36.69 -12.63
C VAL A 15 -17.43 -35.53 -13.50
N LEU A 16 -17.90 -35.40 -14.73
CA LEU A 16 -17.55 -34.28 -15.61
C LEU A 16 -18.04 -32.94 -15.04
N LEU A 17 -19.28 -32.88 -14.54
CA LEU A 17 -19.82 -31.65 -13.92
C LEU A 17 -19.01 -31.23 -12.69
N VAL A 18 -18.67 -32.17 -11.81
CA VAL A 18 -17.82 -31.89 -10.64
C VAL A 18 -16.43 -31.44 -11.08
N GLY A 19 -15.83 -32.09 -12.08
CA GLY A 19 -14.54 -31.71 -12.63
C GLY A 19 -14.51 -30.27 -13.18
N LEU A 20 -15.54 -29.89 -13.95
CA LEU A 20 -15.69 -28.53 -14.47
C LEU A 20 -15.89 -27.50 -13.33
N TRP A 21 -16.65 -27.86 -12.30
CA TRP A 21 -16.87 -26.99 -11.14
C TRP A 21 -15.57 -26.74 -10.36
N VAL A 22 -14.81 -27.79 -10.06
CA VAL A 22 -13.52 -27.67 -9.36
C VAL A 22 -12.54 -26.80 -10.16
N MET A 23 -12.48 -27.00 -11.48
CA MET A 23 -11.64 -26.18 -12.36
C MET A 23 -12.05 -24.70 -12.33
N GLY A 24 -13.36 -24.42 -12.35
CA GLY A 24 -13.89 -23.07 -12.23
C GLY A 24 -13.51 -22.38 -10.92
N VAL A 25 -13.66 -23.08 -9.79
CA VAL A 25 -13.28 -22.58 -8.46
C VAL A 25 -11.78 -22.32 -8.38
N TYR A 26 -10.95 -23.25 -8.83
CA TYR A 26 -9.49 -23.13 -8.79
C TYR A 26 -8.99 -21.92 -9.60
N ASN A 27 -9.50 -21.76 -10.84
CA ASN A 27 -9.17 -20.61 -11.69
C ASN A 27 -9.65 -19.29 -11.05
N GLY A 28 -10.83 -19.31 -10.43
CA GLY A 28 -11.36 -18.16 -9.69
C GLY A 28 -10.46 -17.73 -8.54
N LEU A 29 -9.92 -18.67 -7.76
CA LEU A 29 -9.00 -18.40 -6.66
C LEU A 29 -7.67 -17.82 -7.14
N ILE A 30 -7.09 -18.39 -8.20
CA ILE A 30 -5.86 -17.85 -8.80
C ILE A 30 -6.07 -16.42 -9.28
N ARG A 31 -7.18 -16.14 -9.96
CA ARG A 31 -7.50 -14.79 -10.43
C ARG A 31 -7.60 -13.79 -9.27
N LYS A 32 -8.27 -14.17 -8.17
CA LYS A 32 -8.37 -13.33 -6.97
C LYS A 32 -7.01 -13.08 -6.33
N ARG A 33 -6.13 -14.10 -6.27
CA ARG A 33 -4.77 -13.96 -5.75
C ARG A 33 -3.97 -12.95 -6.58
N ASN A 34 -3.97 -13.10 -7.90
CA ASN A 34 -3.25 -12.20 -8.80
C ASN A 34 -3.80 -10.76 -8.73
N ALA A 35 -5.13 -10.60 -8.64
CA ALA A 35 -5.75 -9.29 -8.47
C ALA A 35 -5.33 -8.60 -7.17
N LYS A 36 -5.28 -9.36 -6.06
CA LYS A 36 -4.78 -8.87 -4.77
C LYS A 36 -3.33 -8.37 -4.90
N ASP A 37 -2.45 -9.17 -5.46
CA ASP A 37 -1.02 -8.82 -5.61
C ASP A 37 -0.84 -7.59 -6.52
N ASN A 38 -1.60 -7.50 -7.61
CA ASN A 38 -1.59 -6.33 -8.51
C ASN A 38 -2.08 -5.05 -7.80
N ASN A 39 -3.16 -5.14 -7.02
CA ASN A 39 -3.68 -4.00 -6.27
C ASN A 39 -2.65 -3.50 -5.24
N TYR A 40 -1.96 -4.40 -4.55
CA TYR A 40 -0.89 -4.01 -3.62
C TYR A 40 0.29 -3.36 -4.32
N SER A 41 0.71 -3.87 -5.48
CA SER A 41 1.76 -3.23 -6.27
C SER A 41 1.39 -1.79 -6.64
N GLN A 42 0.14 -1.56 -7.07
CA GLN A 42 -0.35 -0.21 -7.37
C GLN A 42 -0.31 0.71 -6.16
N ILE A 43 -0.78 0.25 -4.99
CA ILE A 43 -0.71 1.01 -3.74
C ILE A 43 0.75 1.29 -3.35
N GLY A 44 1.61 0.28 -3.44
CA GLY A 44 3.03 0.38 -3.13
C GLY A 44 3.73 1.45 -3.97
N ILE A 45 3.40 1.57 -5.25
CA ILE A 45 3.92 2.63 -6.14
C ILE A 45 3.46 4.02 -5.69
N GLN A 46 2.20 4.17 -5.27
CA GLN A 46 1.69 5.46 -4.76
C GLN A 46 2.41 5.86 -3.47
N LEU A 47 2.58 4.91 -2.55
CA LEU A 47 3.31 5.13 -1.29
C LEU A 47 4.77 5.51 -1.56
N THR A 48 5.45 4.80 -2.47
CA THR A 48 6.83 5.12 -2.86
C THR A 48 6.95 6.55 -3.39
N ARG A 49 6.06 6.98 -4.29
CA ARG A 49 6.04 8.37 -4.79
C ARG A 49 5.85 9.39 -3.66
N LYS A 50 4.93 9.15 -2.73
CA LYS A 50 4.75 9.98 -1.53
C LYS A 50 6.05 10.08 -0.72
N TYR A 51 6.75 8.98 -0.50
CA TYR A 51 8.01 8.99 0.25
C TYR A 51 9.15 9.70 -0.47
N GLU A 52 9.17 9.72 -1.80
CA GLU A 52 10.17 10.44 -2.60
C GLU A 52 9.99 11.96 -2.54
N LEU A 53 8.75 12.44 -2.32
CA LEU A 53 8.43 13.87 -2.22
C LEU A 53 8.76 14.46 -0.85
N ILE A 54 8.65 13.68 0.24
CA ILE A 54 8.88 14.16 1.61
C ILE A 54 10.26 14.82 1.82
N PRO A 55 11.39 14.28 1.31
CA PRO A 55 12.68 14.94 1.43
C PRO A 55 12.72 16.34 0.83
N ASN A 56 12.03 16.56 -0.31
CA ASN A 56 11.94 17.88 -0.93
C ASN A 56 11.11 18.84 -0.07
N LEU A 57 10.00 18.36 0.49
CA LEU A 57 9.17 19.12 1.42
C LEU A 57 9.96 19.51 2.69
N VAL A 58 10.71 18.58 3.28
CA VAL A 58 11.57 18.86 4.44
C VAL A 58 12.68 19.84 4.10
N LYS A 59 13.28 19.75 2.91
CA LYS A 59 14.32 20.69 2.46
C LYS A 59 13.78 22.11 2.35
N LEU A 60 12.57 22.29 1.81
CA LEU A 60 11.90 23.58 1.74
C LEU A 60 11.58 24.11 3.15
N ALA A 61 10.93 23.29 3.98
CA ALA A 61 10.56 23.63 5.34
C ALA A 61 11.80 24.05 6.18
N LYS A 62 12.93 23.37 6.02
CA LYS A 62 14.20 23.69 6.71
C LYS A 62 14.70 25.12 6.43
N GLY A 63 14.39 25.70 5.26
CA GLY A 63 14.76 27.07 4.92
C GLY A 63 14.09 28.12 5.81
N TYR A 64 12.85 27.84 6.25
CA TYR A 64 12.00 28.74 7.01
C TYR A 64 11.93 28.36 8.51
N MET A 65 11.85 27.07 8.81
CA MET A 65 11.65 26.53 10.16
C MET A 65 12.99 26.16 10.83
N LYS A 66 13.91 27.12 10.95
CA LYS A 66 15.29 26.88 11.43
C LYS A 66 15.36 26.33 12.86
N HIS A 67 14.37 26.65 13.70
CA HIS A 67 14.29 26.21 15.09
C HIS A 67 13.60 24.85 15.26
N GLU A 68 12.92 24.33 14.22
CA GLU A 68 12.13 23.09 14.25
C GLU A 68 12.91 21.86 13.78
N ARG A 69 14.22 21.84 14.04
CA ARG A 69 15.09 20.79 13.53
C ARG A 69 14.69 19.39 14.02
N ALA A 70 14.30 19.28 15.29
CA ALA A 70 13.87 18.01 15.88
C ALA A 70 12.63 17.46 15.14
N THR A 71 11.65 18.31 14.86
CA THR A 71 10.45 17.96 14.09
C THR A 71 10.81 17.48 12.69
N LEU A 72 11.66 18.21 11.96
CA LEU A 72 12.07 17.84 10.61
C LEU A 72 12.88 16.53 10.57
N GLU A 73 13.70 16.25 11.58
CA GLU A 73 14.42 14.99 11.72
C GLU A 73 13.46 13.81 12.01
N GLU A 74 12.44 14.05 12.83
CA GLU A 74 11.39 13.06 13.10
C GLU A 74 10.61 12.70 11.83
N VAL A 75 10.29 13.68 10.99
CA VAL A 75 9.63 13.45 9.69
C VAL A 75 10.47 12.53 8.81
N ILE A 76 11.77 12.81 8.66
CA ILE A 76 12.67 11.98 7.85
C ILE A 76 12.77 10.57 8.41
N ARG A 77 12.84 10.42 9.74
CA ARG A 77 12.89 9.11 10.39
C ARG A 77 11.61 8.31 10.14
N ALA A 78 10.44 8.92 10.37
CA ALA A 78 9.16 8.28 10.14
C ALA A 78 8.97 7.89 8.67
N ARG A 79 9.39 8.75 7.74
CA ARG A 79 9.40 8.45 6.29
C ARG A 79 10.26 7.23 5.97
N ASN A 80 11.46 7.14 6.55
CA ASN A 80 12.35 6.01 6.30
C ASN A 80 11.77 4.70 6.84
N MET A 81 11.13 4.73 8.02
CA MET A 81 10.43 3.58 8.57
C MET A 81 9.29 3.12 7.66
N ALA A 82 8.46 4.06 7.19
CA ALA A 82 7.36 3.78 6.27
C ALA A 82 7.83 3.23 4.92
N ALA A 83 8.88 3.83 4.34
CA ALA A 83 9.46 3.36 3.08
C ALA A 83 10.02 1.94 3.20
N ASN A 84 10.72 1.63 4.29
CA ASN A 84 11.26 0.28 4.52
C ASN A 84 10.14 -0.75 4.74
N ALA A 85 9.09 -0.40 5.49
CA ALA A 85 7.96 -1.28 5.71
C ALA A 85 7.17 -1.54 4.41
N ASN A 86 7.00 -0.53 3.57
CA ASN A 86 6.38 -0.68 2.25
C ASN A 86 7.22 -1.59 1.32
N ALA A 87 8.55 -1.49 1.38
CA ALA A 87 9.44 -2.36 0.62
C ALA A 87 9.30 -3.83 1.05
N ALA A 88 9.15 -4.09 2.35
CA ALA A 88 8.88 -5.43 2.87
C ALA A 88 7.55 -6.01 2.35
N VAL A 89 6.48 -5.21 2.33
CA VAL A 89 5.19 -5.60 1.75
C VAL A 89 5.29 -5.82 0.24
N SER A 90 6.08 -5.01 -0.47
CA SER A 90 6.27 -5.15 -1.91
C SER A 90 7.01 -6.44 -2.27
N ALA A 91 7.93 -6.89 -1.41
CA ALA A 91 8.61 -8.16 -1.56
C ALA A 91 7.69 -9.38 -1.30
N ASN A 92 6.77 -9.27 -0.34
CA ASN A 92 5.77 -10.30 -0.07
C ASN A 92 4.42 -9.70 0.36
N PRO A 93 3.50 -9.43 -0.58
CA PRO A 93 2.18 -8.87 -0.28
C PRO A 93 1.25 -9.84 0.48
N SER A 94 1.67 -11.10 0.65
CA SER A 94 0.91 -12.11 1.38
C SER A 94 1.36 -12.24 2.83
N ASP A 95 2.39 -11.51 3.26
CA ASP A 95 2.86 -11.49 4.65
C ASP A 95 1.98 -10.55 5.51
N PRO A 96 1.18 -11.10 6.44
CA PRO A 96 0.28 -10.31 7.29
C PRO A 96 1.04 -9.45 8.30
N ASP A 97 2.24 -9.84 8.73
CA ASP A 97 3.00 -9.07 9.71
C ASP A 97 3.74 -7.91 9.03
N ALA A 98 4.25 -8.11 7.82
CA ALA A 98 4.75 -7.01 6.99
C ALA A 98 3.64 -5.95 6.74
N MET A 99 2.41 -6.40 6.45
CA MET A 99 1.26 -5.51 6.27
C MET A 99 0.95 -4.69 7.53
N LYS A 100 0.92 -5.33 8.70
CA LYS A 100 0.70 -4.64 9.98
C LYS A 100 1.78 -3.60 10.26
N GLN A 101 3.05 -3.95 10.02
CA GLN A 101 4.17 -3.03 10.20
C GLN A 101 4.07 -1.83 9.25
N MET A 102 3.71 -2.04 7.99
CA MET A 102 3.48 -0.97 7.02
C MET A 102 2.36 -0.03 7.49
N LEU A 103 1.23 -0.56 7.95
CA LEU A 103 0.13 0.25 8.46
C LEU A 103 0.52 1.05 9.70
N ALA A 104 1.26 0.45 10.63
CA ALA A 104 1.75 1.14 11.83
C ALA A 104 2.76 2.26 11.48
N ALA A 105 3.67 2.00 10.55
CA ALA A 105 4.62 2.99 10.07
C ALA A 105 3.93 4.15 9.34
N GLU A 106 2.93 3.86 8.50
CA GLU A 106 2.10 4.88 7.85
C GLU A 106 1.31 5.72 8.84
N GLY A 107 0.75 5.11 9.89
CA GLY A 107 0.07 5.84 10.96
C GLY A 107 1.02 6.78 11.71
N THR A 108 2.24 6.33 11.98
CA THR A 108 3.29 7.14 12.60
C THR A 108 3.68 8.31 11.69
N LEU A 109 3.93 8.05 10.40
CA LEU A 109 4.25 9.08 9.43
C LEU A 109 3.12 10.11 9.30
N GLY A 110 1.87 9.66 9.23
CA GLY A 110 0.70 10.54 9.21
C GLY A 110 0.62 11.45 10.44
N GLY A 111 0.87 10.90 11.63
CA GLY A 111 0.88 11.69 12.88
C GLY A 111 2.00 12.74 12.92
N VAL A 112 3.21 12.38 12.49
CA VAL A 112 4.35 13.32 12.42
C VAL A 112 4.10 14.40 11.37
N MET A 113 3.52 14.03 10.22
CA MET A 113 3.17 14.99 9.17
C MET A 113 2.07 15.96 9.59
N GLY A 114 1.06 15.48 10.31
CA GLY A 114 0.05 16.35 10.91
C GLY A 114 0.65 17.41 11.84
N ARG A 115 1.64 17.04 12.66
CA ARG A 115 2.38 18.00 13.50
C ARG A 115 3.21 18.98 12.68
N LEU A 116 3.87 18.53 11.61
CA LEU A 116 4.60 19.44 10.73
C LEU A 116 3.66 20.47 10.10
N PHE A 117 2.49 20.05 9.62
CA PHE A 117 1.53 20.97 9.02
C PHE A 117 0.96 21.96 10.03
N ALA A 118 0.61 21.51 11.23
CA ALA A 118 0.19 22.42 12.30
C ALA A 118 1.27 23.45 12.64
N LEU A 119 2.54 23.04 12.69
CA LEU A 119 3.66 23.98 12.90
C LEU A 119 3.84 24.92 11.69
N SER A 120 3.65 24.45 10.46
CA SER A 120 3.78 25.27 9.25
C SER A 120 2.78 26.42 9.19
N GLU A 121 1.63 26.32 9.89
CA GLU A 121 0.68 27.43 10.01
C GLU A 121 1.26 28.65 10.73
N ALA A 122 2.21 28.43 11.64
CA ALA A 122 2.92 29.50 12.32
C ALA A 122 3.99 30.19 11.44
N TYR A 123 4.21 29.70 10.21
CA TYR A 123 5.20 30.24 9.26
C TYR A 123 4.50 30.69 7.95
N PRO A 124 3.92 31.90 7.89
CA PRO A 124 3.18 32.40 6.73
C PRO A 124 3.99 32.37 5.42
N ASP A 125 5.28 32.68 5.48
CA ASP A 125 6.17 32.70 4.31
C ASP A 125 6.40 31.31 3.72
N LEU A 126 6.45 30.27 4.56
CA LEU A 126 6.53 28.88 4.11
C LEU A 126 5.21 28.45 3.49
N LYS A 127 4.09 28.81 4.12
CA LYS A 127 2.73 28.49 3.65
C LYS A 127 2.45 29.14 2.28
N ALA A 128 2.91 30.36 2.05
CA ALA A 128 2.76 31.08 0.79
C ALA A 128 3.76 30.62 -0.30
N ASN A 129 4.71 29.73 0.02
CA ASN A 129 5.69 29.27 -0.94
C ASN A 129 5.03 28.36 -2.00
N GLN A 130 5.13 28.75 -3.28
CA GLN A 130 4.51 28.00 -4.39
C GLN A 130 4.99 26.54 -4.46
N ASN A 131 6.27 26.25 -4.16
CA ASN A 131 6.78 24.88 -4.15
C ASN A 131 6.24 24.08 -2.96
N MET A 132 5.97 24.73 -1.83
CA MET A 132 5.32 24.07 -0.69
C MET A 132 3.88 23.69 -1.06
N MET A 133 3.12 24.63 -1.65
CA MET A 133 1.74 24.39 -2.10
C MET A 133 1.66 23.20 -3.07
N GLN A 134 2.53 23.16 -4.08
CA GLN A 134 2.57 22.07 -5.08
C GLN A 134 2.91 20.70 -4.49
N LEU A 135 3.64 20.64 -3.37
CA LEU A 135 4.00 19.37 -2.71
C LEU A 135 2.94 18.91 -1.71
N THR A 136 2.00 19.79 -1.34
CA THR A 136 0.92 19.51 -0.39
C THR A 136 -0.44 19.30 -1.03
N GLU A 137 -0.63 19.73 -2.29
CA GLU A 137 -1.76 19.37 -3.15
C GLU A 137 -1.68 17.92 -3.64
#